data_AF-A0A850EUP4-F1
#
_entry.id   AF-A0A850EUP4-F1
#
_cell.length_a   1.000
_cell.length_b   1.000
_cell.length_c   1.000
_cell.angle_alpha   90.00
_cell.angle_beta   90.00
_cell.angle_gamma   90.00
#
_symmetry.space_group_name_H-M   'P 1'
#
loop_
_entity.id
_entity.type
_entity.pdbx_description
1 polymer ?
#
loop_
_entity_poly.entity_id
_entity_poly.type
_entity_poly.pdbx_seq_one_letter_code
_entity_poly.pdbx_strand_id
1 'polypeptide(L)'
;MSREGSGTGMRTINCYLYDNEAITFLLQGVIRFVQARRLMNVIFQRSWTHGFHMKISFPAAEADNGLESVIRRLAERYSRPRPQTEYDDYENILHKLAQLEGYTGQYLPLRIDGEVTVVEEKEFQHKNAIGSFKMNYEIELLKSQLLVDLFDTWTALSAERQNIECAKIFLINVNRSAGGLRYGYLSLRANLEYIKGQVELSSKQNGAGWNIWENLFSRTEEEQQFIQVGLRRFAEGKYEREFIFSRLQIFIDCLLTILNQAFEEGEITFQKLLEGSDFIQRYDALNDFHLIYHSLEDFQKHCHDRGFIIYRMIDSILYSLMSLLQVSPVRKQRISGLVAETVEQGLSLNWREAYLELSAMLMNGETNERMVH
;
A
#
# COMPACT_ATOMS: atom_id res chain seq x y z
N MET A 1 -32.97 -31.98 2.30
CA MET A 1 -32.24 -31.88 3.57
C MET A 1 -31.02 -31.01 3.33
N SER A 2 -31.21 -29.72 3.60
CA SER A 2 -30.21 -28.67 3.57
C SER A 2 -29.16 -28.94 4.65
N ARG A 3 -27.88 -29.01 4.26
CA ARG A 3 -26.78 -28.89 5.23
C ARG A 3 -26.69 -27.41 5.61
N GLU A 4 -27.25 -27.09 6.76
CA GLU A 4 -27.06 -25.81 7.44
C GLU A 4 -25.57 -25.59 7.74
N GLY A 5 -25.12 -24.35 7.49
CA GLY A 5 -23.73 -23.93 7.57
C GLY A 5 -23.15 -24.05 8.97
N SER A 6 -22.09 -24.85 9.09
CA SER A 6 -21.23 -24.89 10.27
C SER A 6 -20.02 -23.97 10.06
N GLY A 7 -19.93 -22.87 10.83
CA GLY A 7 -18.63 -22.31 11.24
C GLY A 7 -18.10 -21.02 10.59
N THR A 8 -18.93 -20.17 9.97
CA THR A 8 -18.46 -18.98 9.23
C THR A 8 -18.39 -17.73 10.11
N GLY A 9 -17.53 -17.71 11.12
CA GLY A 9 -17.23 -16.51 11.91
C GLY A 9 -15.76 -16.13 11.78
N MET A 10 -15.44 -14.86 11.88
CA MET A 10 -14.07 -14.34 11.94
C MET A 10 -13.77 -13.89 13.36
N ARG A 11 -12.67 -14.38 13.92
CA ARG A 11 -12.16 -13.93 15.21
C ARG A 11 -11.03 -12.96 14.98
N THR A 12 -11.11 -11.79 15.59
CA THR A 12 -10.15 -10.70 15.46
C THR A 12 -9.59 -10.33 16.81
N ILE A 13 -8.27 -10.40 16.94
CA ILE A 13 -7.53 -9.95 18.12
C ILE A 13 -6.94 -8.58 17.79
N ASN A 14 -7.42 -7.53 18.48
CA ASN A 14 -6.88 -6.18 18.36
C ASN A 14 -5.84 -5.97 19.46
N CYS A 15 -4.63 -5.56 19.09
CA CYS A 15 -3.54 -5.27 20.01
C CYS A 15 -3.12 -3.80 19.86
N TYR A 16 -3.45 -2.99 20.85
CA TYR A 16 -3.19 -1.55 20.86
C TYR A 16 -1.76 -1.30 21.34
N LEU A 17 -0.90 -0.86 20.42
CA LEU A 17 0.48 -0.50 20.68
C LEU A 17 0.79 0.76 19.87
N TYR A 18 1.10 1.85 20.55
CA TYR A 18 1.23 3.16 19.90
C TYR A 18 2.65 3.44 19.37
N ASP A 19 3.66 2.69 19.80
CA ASP A 19 5.03 2.80 19.31
C ASP A 19 5.28 1.84 18.13
N ASN A 20 5.81 2.36 17.01
CA ASN A 20 6.09 1.56 15.80
C ASN A 20 7.11 0.43 16.05
N GLU A 21 8.08 0.65 16.94
CA GLU A 21 9.06 -0.36 17.33
C GLU A 21 8.38 -1.52 18.09
N ALA A 22 7.49 -1.20 19.03
CA ALA A 22 6.67 -2.18 19.75
C ALA A 22 5.80 -3.01 18.79
N ILE A 23 5.16 -2.36 17.81
CA ILE A 23 4.41 -3.05 16.74
C ILE A 23 5.33 -3.99 15.95
N THR A 24 6.56 -3.57 15.64
CA THR A 24 7.52 -4.40 14.89
C THR A 24 7.90 -5.66 15.65
N PHE A 25 8.19 -5.53 16.95
CA PHE A 25 8.47 -6.69 17.79
C PHE A 25 7.26 -7.60 18.00
N LEU A 26 6.05 -7.02 18.15
CA LEU A 26 4.80 -7.78 18.17
C LEU A 26 4.66 -8.61 16.89
N LEU A 27 4.76 -7.97 15.71
CA LEU A 27 4.66 -8.64 14.42
C LEU A 27 5.70 -9.75 14.28
N GLN A 28 6.95 -9.51 14.66
CA GLN A 28 8.00 -10.53 14.61
C GLN A 28 7.65 -11.76 15.47
N GLY A 29 7.18 -11.53 16.70
CA GLY A 29 6.79 -12.62 17.61
C GLY A 29 5.58 -13.39 17.11
N VAL A 30 4.56 -12.70 16.60
CA VAL A 30 3.34 -13.33 16.09
C VAL A 30 3.60 -14.08 14.78
N ILE A 31 4.37 -13.51 13.85
CA ILE A 31 4.71 -14.18 12.58
C ILE A 31 5.49 -15.46 12.85
N ARG A 32 6.48 -15.44 13.75
CA ARG A 32 7.22 -16.65 14.13
C ARG A 32 6.31 -17.72 14.73
N PHE A 33 5.32 -17.31 15.53
CA PHE A 33 4.32 -18.23 16.05
C PHE A 33 3.47 -18.83 14.92
N VAL A 34 2.97 -18.00 14.00
CA VAL A 34 2.21 -18.43 12.83
C VAL A 34 3.00 -19.42 11.97
N GLN A 35 4.27 -19.14 11.69
CA GLN A 35 5.18 -20.04 10.96
C GLN A 35 5.39 -21.36 11.70
N ALA A 36 5.68 -21.32 13.01
CA ALA A 36 5.93 -22.51 13.82
C ALA A 36 4.70 -23.41 13.93
N ARG A 37 3.50 -22.81 13.96
CA ARG A 37 2.21 -23.52 14.04
C ARG A 37 1.60 -23.83 12.67
N ARG A 38 2.19 -23.33 11.58
CA ARG A 38 1.69 -23.45 10.20
C ARG A 38 0.23 -23.00 10.07
N LEU A 39 -0.09 -21.86 10.70
CA LEU A 39 -1.43 -21.26 10.56
C LEU A 39 -1.54 -20.62 9.19
N MET A 40 -2.50 -21.07 8.37
CA MET A 40 -2.57 -20.70 6.95
C MET A 40 -3.47 -19.49 6.68
N ASN A 41 -4.49 -19.28 7.53
CA ASN A 41 -5.54 -18.28 7.33
C ASN A 41 -5.49 -17.18 8.39
N VAL A 42 -4.32 -16.55 8.55
CA VAL A 42 -4.12 -15.44 9.47
C VAL A 42 -3.92 -14.16 8.68
N ILE A 43 -4.74 -13.15 8.98
CA ILE A 43 -4.74 -11.84 8.36
C ILE A 43 -4.15 -10.80 9.33
N PHE A 44 -3.17 -10.03 8.86
CA PHE A 44 -2.56 -8.91 9.58
C PHE A 44 -3.00 -7.58 8.98
N GLN A 45 -3.55 -6.69 9.82
CA GLN A 45 -3.92 -5.35 9.39
C GLN A 45 -3.53 -4.30 10.41
N ARG A 46 -3.22 -3.10 9.93
CA ARG A 46 -3.14 -1.91 10.77
C ARG A 46 -4.50 -1.23 10.81
N SER A 47 -4.85 -0.69 11.96
CA SER A 47 -6.06 0.11 12.12
C SER A 47 -5.84 1.19 13.18
N TRP A 48 -6.69 2.21 13.12
CA TRP A 48 -6.58 3.41 13.95
C TRP A 48 -7.84 3.64 14.81
N THR A 49 -8.91 2.88 14.60
CA THR A 49 -10.16 3.05 15.37
C THR A 49 -9.94 2.67 16.84
N HIS A 50 -10.30 3.56 17.76
CA HIS A 50 -10.00 3.46 19.20
C HIS A 50 -8.51 3.46 19.55
N GLY A 51 -7.64 3.93 18.64
CA GLY A 51 -6.19 3.95 18.82
C GLY A 51 -5.44 3.17 17.75
N PHE A 52 -4.15 3.45 17.61
CA PHE A 52 -3.30 2.71 16.67
C PHE A 52 -3.08 1.28 17.16
N HIS A 53 -3.41 0.30 16.33
CA HIS A 53 -3.34 -1.10 16.70
C HIS A 53 -3.10 -2.02 15.52
N MET A 54 -2.64 -3.23 15.85
CA MET A 54 -2.61 -4.36 14.94
C MET A 54 -3.88 -5.20 15.12
N LYS A 55 -4.54 -5.54 14.02
CA LYS A 55 -5.59 -6.53 13.95
C LYS A 55 -5.01 -7.85 13.43
N ILE A 56 -5.20 -8.91 14.18
CA ILE A 56 -4.87 -10.27 13.77
C ILE A 56 -6.19 -11.04 13.67
N SER A 57 -6.62 -11.30 12.43
CA SER A 57 -7.92 -11.92 12.14
C SER A 57 -7.73 -13.32 11.58
N PHE A 58 -8.59 -14.27 11.97
CA PHE A 58 -8.56 -15.65 11.47
C PHE A 58 -9.97 -16.27 11.57
N PRO A 59 -10.28 -17.29 10.76
CA PRO A 59 -11.54 -18.02 10.89
C PRO A 59 -11.69 -18.56 12.32
N ALA A 60 -12.84 -18.34 12.95
CA ALA A 60 -13.10 -18.77 14.33
C ALA A 60 -12.98 -20.30 14.49
N ALA A 61 -13.30 -21.05 13.43
CA ALA A 61 -13.10 -22.50 13.37
C ALA A 61 -11.62 -22.94 13.41
N GLU A 62 -10.69 -22.04 13.10
CA GLU A 62 -9.24 -22.25 13.08
C GLU A 62 -8.53 -21.61 14.28
N ALA A 63 -9.28 -21.25 15.33
CA ALA A 63 -8.72 -20.59 16.50
C ALA A 63 -7.64 -21.43 17.20
N ASP A 64 -6.42 -20.89 17.31
CA ASP A 64 -5.34 -21.45 18.13
C ASP A 64 -5.30 -20.74 19.48
N ASN A 65 -5.54 -21.49 20.56
CA ASN A 65 -5.56 -20.97 21.94
C ASN A 65 -4.22 -20.32 22.36
N GLY A 66 -3.11 -20.69 21.72
CA GLY A 66 -1.79 -20.13 21.98
C GLY A 66 -1.56 -18.78 21.30
N LEU A 67 -2.23 -18.48 20.19
CA LEU A 67 -2.05 -17.23 19.45
C LEU A 67 -2.42 -16.01 20.28
N GLU A 68 -3.61 -16.05 20.92
CA GLU A 68 -4.06 -14.96 21.80
C GLU A 68 -3.12 -14.79 23.00
N SER A 69 -2.70 -15.90 23.62
CA SER A 69 -1.76 -15.85 24.75
C SER A 69 -0.42 -15.23 24.36
N VAL A 70 0.10 -15.55 23.17
CA VAL A 70 1.32 -14.95 22.62
C VAL A 70 1.14 -13.45 22.40
N ILE A 71 0.04 -13.03 21.78
CA ILE A 71 -0.25 -11.61 21.53
C ILE A 71 -0.34 -10.84 22.84
N ARG A 72 -1.09 -11.34 23.83
CA ARG A 72 -1.23 -10.68 25.15
C ARG A 72 0.11 -10.52 25.85
N ARG A 73 0.95 -11.57 25.87
CA ARG A 73 2.28 -11.52 26.48
C ARG A 73 3.21 -10.53 25.76
N LEU A 74 3.15 -10.46 24.44
CA LEU A 74 3.95 -9.50 23.67
C LEU A 74 3.45 -8.06 23.89
N ALA A 75 2.12 -7.86 23.93
CA ALA A 75 1.51 -6.56 24.23
C ALA A 75 1.96 -6.04 25.60
N GLU A 76 1.84 -6.87 26.64
CA GLU A 76 2.30 -6.53 27.99
C GLU A 76 3.79 -6.18 28.01
N ARG A 77 4.63 -7.00 27.34
CA ARG A 77 6.08 -6.81 27.29
C ARG A 77 6.50 -5.50 26.62
N TYR A 78 5.82 -5.09 25.56
CA TYR A 78 6.23 -3.95 24.73
C TYR A 78 5.40 -2.68 24.95
N SER A 79 4.32 -2.76 25.72
CA SER A 79 3.57 -1.59 26.17
C SER A 79 4.38 -0.74 27.14
N ARG A 80 4.02 0.55 27.23
CA ARG A 80 4.54 1.43 28.28
C ARG A 80 3.43 2.30 28.86
N PRO A 81 3.56 2.73 30.13
CA PRO A 81 2.71 3.80 30.66
C PRO A 81 2.85 5.06 29.80
N ARG A 82 1.72 5.68 29.48
CA ARG A 82 1.65 6.94 28.73
C ARG A 82 0.94 8.01 29.56
N PRO A 83 1.45 9.25 29.59
CA PRO A 83 0.75 10.37 30.19
C PRO A 83 -0.49 10.74 29.36
N GLN A 84 -1.48 11.37 29.99
CA GLN A 84 -2.72 11.81 29.32
C GLN A 84 -2.45 12.70 28.10
N THR A 85 -1.43 13.56 28.17
CA THR A 85 -1.05 14.44 27.07
C THR A 85 -0.70 13.70 25.78
N GLU A 86 -0.09 12.51 25.86
CA GLU A 86 0.18 11.69 24.67
C GLU A 86 -1.13 11.14 24.06
N TYR A 87 -2.11 10.77 24.89
CA TYR A 87 -3.42 10.33 24.40
C TYR A 87 -4.19 11.47 23.73
N ASP A 88 -4.15 12.68 24.30
CA ASP A 88 -4.78 13.86 23.71
C ASP A 88 -4.21 14.16 22.30
N ASP A 89 -2.88 14.02 22.12
CA ASP A 89 -2.23 14.14 20.82
C ASP A 89 -2.72 13.07 19.83
N TYR A 90 -2.88 11.83 20.28
CA TYR A 90 -3.42 10.76 19.43
C TYR A 90 -4.88 11.00 19.06
N GLU A 91 -5.74 11.46 19.97
CA GLU A 91 -7.13 11.81 19.66
C GLU A 91 -7.20 12.89 18.57
N ASN A 92 -6.36 13.92 18.67
CA ASN A 92 -6.25 14.97 17.65
C ASN A 92 -5.84 14.41 16.28
N ILE A 93 -4.94 13.44 16.23
CA ILE A 93 -4.56 12.75 14.98
C ILE A 93 -5.73 11.94 14.45
N LEU A 94 -6.42 11.17 15.30
CA LEU A 94 -7.55 10.33 14.90
C LEU A 94 -8.73 11.15 14.37
N HIS A 95 -9.02 12.32 14.95
CA HIS A 95 -10.04 13.23 14.41
C HIS A 95 -9.71 13.67 12.98
N LYS A 96 -8.46 14.05 12.72
CA LYS A 96 -7.99 14.41 11.36
C LYS A 96 -8.09 13.22 10.40
N LEU A 97 -7.68 12.03 10.83
CA LEU A 97 -7.79 10.81 10.02
C LEU A 97 -9.24 10.47 9.70
N ALA A 98 -10.14 10.52 10.69
CA ALA A 98 -11.56 10.26 10.48
C ALA A 98 -12.17 11.25 9.47
N GLN A 99 -11.79 12.53 9.54
CA GLN A 99 -12.22 13.53 8.56
C GLN A 99 -11.68 13.24 7.15
N LEU A 100 -10.38 12.97 7.02
CA LEU A 100 -9.72 12.71 5.73
C LEU A 100 -10.20 11.40 5.07
N GLU A 101 -10.51 10.38 5.86
CA GLU A 101 -11.04 9.09 5.38
C GLU A 101 -12.58 9.07 5.26
N GLY A 102 -13.27 10.17 5.62
CA GLY A 102 -14.73 10.22 5.64
C GLY A 102 -15.37 9.19 6.57
N TYR A 103 -14.68 8.81 7.66
CA TYR A 103 -15.14 7.78 8.58
C TYR A 103 -16.22 8.30 9.52
N THR A 104 -17.40 7.68 9.48
CA THR A 104 -18.58 8.08 10.26
C THR A 104 -18.88 7.18 11.47
N GLY A 105 -18.08 6.13 11.68
CA GLY A 105 -18.26 5.19 12.80
C GLY A 105 -17.74 5.72 14.14
N GLN A 106 -17.87 4.92 15.19
CA GLN A 106 -17.21 5.18 16.48
C GLN A 106 -15.72 4.83 16.40
N TYR A 107 -14.87 5.77 16.80
CA TYR A 107 -13.41 5.61 16.84
C TYR A 107 -12.77 6.10 18.15
N LEU A 108 -13.60 6.52 19.10
CA LEU A 108 -13.23 6.94 20.47
C LEU A 108 -14.18 6.24 21.48
N PRO A 109 -13.80 6.12 22.76
CA PRO A 109 -12.54 6.55 23.37
C PRO A 109 -11.34 5.72 22.90
N LEU A 110 -10.13 6.24 23.12
CA LEU A 110 -8.89 5.49 22.92
C LEU A 110 -8.78 4.31 23.91
N ARG A 111 -8.15 3.23 23.45
CA ARG A 111 -7.71 2.11 24.29
C ARG A 111 -6.36 2.41 24.91
N ILE A 112 -6.10 1.80 26.06
CA ILE A 112 -4.80 1.98 26.73
C ILE A 112 -3.71 1.24 25.97
N ASP A 113 -2.49 1.75 26.02
CA ASP A 113 -1.32 1.08 25.44
C ASP A 113 -1.12 -0.30 26.07
N GLY A 114 -0.95 -1.33 25.24
CA GLY A 114 -0.90 -2.73 25.64
C GLY A 114 -2.26 -3.43 25.77
N GLU A 115 -3.38 -2.71 25.60
CA GLU A 115 -4.70 -3.35 25.65
C GLU A 115 -4.86 -4.36 24.51
N VAL A 116 -5.44 -5.52 24.83
CA VAL A 116 -5.77 -6.56 23.86
C VAL A 116 -7.24 -6.92 23.96
N THR A 117 -7.99 -6.64 22.90
CA THR A 117 -9.42 -6.96 22.78
C THR A 117 -9.63 -8.08 21.76
N VAL A 118 -10.70 -8.85 21.95
CA VAL A 118 -11.08 -9.94 21.05
C VAL A 118 -12.51 -9.70 20.62
N VAL A 119 -12.76 -9.77 19.32
CA VAL A 119 -14.07 -9.60 18.72
C VAL A 119 -14.34 -10.81 17.81
N GLU A 120 -15.55 -11.33 17.87
CA GLU A 120 -16.02 -12.35 16.94
C GLU A 120 -17.12 -11.75 16.07
N GLU A 121 -16.86 -11.70 14.77
CA GLU A 121 -17.76 -11.14 13.76
C GLU A 121 -18.23 -12.25 12.83
N LYS A 122 -19.44 -12.12 12.26
CA LYS A 122 -19.94 -13.11 11.30
C LYS A 122 -19.18 -13.08 9.97
N GLU A 123 -18.68 -11.91 9.59
CA GLU A 123 -17.97 -11.68 8.34
C GLU A 123 -16.82 -10.73 8.62
N PHE A 124 -15.73 -10.84 7.84
CA PHE A 124 -14.61 -9.92 7.95
C PHE A 124 -14.98 -8.57 7.29
N GLN A 125 -15.32 -7.59 8.12
CA GLN A 125 -15.85 -6.32 7.62
C GLN A 125 -14.74 -5.30 7.35
N HIS A 126 -14.75 -4.73 6.15
CA HIS A 126 -14.04 -3.49 5.84
C HIS A 126 -15.07 -2.39 5.58
N LYS A 127 -15.22 -1.44 6.53
CA LYS A 127 -16.28 -0.42 6.47
C LYS A 127 -16.23 0.48 5.23
N ASN A 128 -15.11 0.46 4.47
CA ASN A 128 -14.91 1.17 3.20
C ASN A 128 -14.35 0.28 2.07
N ALA A 129 -14.69 -1.01 2.05
CA ALA A 129 -14.25 -1.94 0.99
C ALA A 129 -14.58 -1.46 -0.43
N ILE A 130 -13.61 -1.55 -1.35
CA ILE A 130 -13.76 -1.19 -2.78
C ILE A 130 -14.38 -2.35 -3.58
N GLY A 131 -14.31 -3.59 -3.09
CA GLY A 131 -15.03 -4.72 -3.69
C GLY A 131 -15.72 -5.64 -2.69
N SER A 132 -16.07 -6.84 -3.13
CA SER A 132 -16.81 -7.82 -2.33
C SER A 132 -16.08 -8.25 -1.06
N PHE A 133 -16.83 -8.82 -0.11
CA PHE A 133 -16.27 -9.45 1.09
C PHE A 133 -15.17 -10.48 0.74
N LYS A 134 -15.46 -11.37 -0.20
CA LYS A 134 -14.59 -12.44 -0.66
C LYS A 134 -13.27 -11.89 -1.24
N MET A 135 -13.37 -10.93 -2.17
CA MET A 135 -12.19 -10.31 -2.79
C MET A 135 -11.29 -9.65 -1.76
N ASN A 136 -11.85 -8.87 -0.83
CA ASN A 136 -11.03 -8.21 0.20
C ASN A 136 -10.38 -9.24 1.13
N TYR A 137 -11.10 -10.28 1.53
CA TYR A 137 -10.52 -11.35 2.34
C TYR A 137 -9.32 -12.01 1.63
N GLU A 138 -9.46 -12.36 0.34
CA GLU A 138 -8.40 -12.97 -0.46
C GLU A 138 -7.17 -12.06 -0.58
N ILE A 139 -7.37 -10.76 -0.83
CA ILE A 139 -6.28 -9.77 -0.90
C ILE A 139 -5.56 -9.62 0.45
N GLU A 140 -6.30 -9.50 1.54
CA GLU A 140 -5.73 -9.32 2.88
C GLU A 140 -5.00 -10.58 3.35
N LEU A 141 -5.51 -11.76 2.99
CA LEU A 141 -4.85 -13.04 3.21
C LEU A 141 -3.56 -13.13 2.39
N LEU A 142 -3.59 -12.77 1.10
CA LEU A 142 -2.42 -12.80 0.23
C LEU A 142 -1.31 -11.85 0.73
N LYS A 143 -1.66 -10.63 1.18
CA LYS A 143 -0.71 -9.71 1.82
C LYS A 143 -0.08 -10.33 3.07
N SER A 144 -0.89 -10.99 3.87
CA SER A 144 -0.47 -11.60 5.13
C SER A 144 0.45 -12.80 4.90
N GLN A 145 0.18 -13.61 3.88
CA GLN A 145 1.06 -14.69 3.44
C GLN A 145 2.41 -14.16 2.95
N LEU A 146 2.42 -13.12 2.11
CA LEU A 146 3.66 -12.47 1.69
C LEU A 146 4.44 -11.92 2.88
N LEU A 147 3.76 -11.29 3.83
CA LEU A 147 4.37 -10.79 5.06
C LEU A 147 5.02 -11.93 5.83
N VAL A 148 4.29 -13.03 6.08
CA VAL A 148 4.81 -14.22 6.79
C VAL A 148 6.01 -14.83 6.06
N ASP A 149 6.01 -14.88 4.74
CA ASP A 149 7.11 -15.44 3.94
C ASP A 149 8.40 -14.59 4.02
N LEU A 150 8.25 -13.26 4.11
CA LEU A 150 9.36 -12.33 3.94
C LEU A 150 9.83 -11.63 5.22
N PHE A 151 9.05 -11.61 6.30
CA PHE A 151 9.24 -10.64 7.39
C PHE A 151 10.63 -10.67 8.04
N ASP A 152 11.16 -11.85 8.37
CA ASP A 152 12.48 -11.96 8.99
C ASP A 152 13.60 -11.50 8.03
N THR A 153 13.49 -11.81 6.73
CA THR A 153 14.44 -11.32 5.73
C THR A 153 14.29 -9.81 5.52
N TRP A 154 13.05 -9.32 5.47
CA TRP A 154 12.72 -7.91 5.29
C TRP A 154 13.25 -7.03 6.42
N THR A 155 13.06 -7.45 7.66
CA THR A 155 13.51 -6.71 8.86
C THR A 155 15.03 -6.69 9.04
N ALA A 156 15.74 -7.62 8.40
CA ALA A 156 17.21 -7.63 8.37
C ALA A 156 17.81 -6.67 7.33
N LEU A 157 17.02 -6.15 6.39
CA LEU A 157 17.48 -5.20 5.39
C LEU A 157 17.61 -3.78 5.96
N SER A 158 18.56 -3.00 5.42
CA SER A 158 18.61 -1.57 5.66
C SER A 158 17.40 -0.86 5.03
N ALA A 159 17.16 0.40 5.44
CA ALA A 159 16.06 1.19 4.89
C ALA A 159 16.20 1.40 3.36
N GLU A 160 17.43 1.57 2.88
CA GLU A 160 17.76 1.76 1.46
C GLU A 160 17.47 0.49 0.67
N ARG A 161 17.87 -0.67 1.19
CA ARG A 161 17.59 -1.97 0.56
C ARG A 161 16.11 -2.29 0.51
N GLN A 162 15.39 -2.02 1.60
CA GLN A 162 13.94 -2.10 1.62
C GLN A 162 13.30 -1.14 0.60
N ASN A 163 13.82 0.08 0.40
CA ASN A 163 13.32 1.01 -0.63
C ASN A 163 13.48 0.39 -2.03
N ILE A 164 14.63 -0.23 -2.30
CA ILE A 164 14.92 -0.89 -3.57
C ILE A 164 14.00 -2.09 -3.79
N GLU A 165 13.76 -2.94 -2.78
CA GLU A 165 12.82 -4.07 -2.90
C GLU A 165 11.38 -3.59 -3.13
N CYS A 166 10.96 -2.51 -2.45
CA CYS A 166 9.69 -1.85 -2.72
C CYS A 166 9.61 -1.23 -4.13
N ALA A 167 10.72 -0.67 -4.64
CA ALA A 167 10.75 -0.17 -6.00
C ALA A 167 10.63 -1.30 -7.02
N LYS A 168 11.23 -2.47 -6.76
CA LYS A 168 11.11 -3.65 -7.62
C LYS A 168 9.67 -4.16 -7.73
N ILE A 169 8.89 -4.20 -6.64
CA ILE A 169 7.47 -4.62 -6.74
C ILE A 169 6.65 -3.65 -7.60
N PHE A 170 6.94 -2.35 -7.54
CA PHE A 170 6.33 -1.38 -8.45
C PHE A 170 6.80 -1.56 -9.90
N LEU A 171 8.08 -1.86 -10.15
CA LEU A 171 8.55 -2.18 -11.50
C LEU A 171 7.83 -3.42 -12.06
N ILE A 172 7.57 -4.43 -11.24
CA ILE A 172 6.76 -5.59 -11.63
C ILE A 172 5.35 -5.14 -12.02
N ASN A 173 4.65 -4.39 -11.16
CA ASN A 173 3.28 -3.91 -11.45
C ASN A 173 3.24 -3.05 -12.73
N VAL A 174 4.13 -2.06 -12.82
CA VAL A 174 4.24 -1.15 -13.97
C VAL A 174 4.54 -1.95 -15.25
N ASN A 175 5.43 -2.93 -15.22
CA ASN A 175 5.72 -3.74 -16.40
C ASN A 175 4.53 -4.61 -16.85
N ARG A 176 3.60 -4.93 -15.95
CA ARG A 176 2.36 -5.68 -16.26
C ARG A 176 1.20 -4.77 -16.69
N SER A 177 1.30 -3.46 -16.49
CA SER A 177 0.30 -2.49 -16.92
C SER A 177 0.28 -2.32 -18.45
N ALA A 178 -0.83 -1.80 -18.98
CA ALA A 178 -0.91 -1.45 -20.38
C ALA A 178 0.07 -0.30 -20.69
N GLY A 179 0.86 -0.43 -21.75
CA GLY A 179 1.97 0.48 -22.04
C GLY A 179 3.27 0.20 -21.26
N GLY A 180 3.24 -0.76 -20.33
CA GLY A 180 4.40 -1.28 -19.62
C GLY A 180 5.22 -0.19 -18.91
N LEU A 181 6.54 -0.42 -18.84
CA LEU A 181 7.48 0.50 -18.19
C LEU A 181 7.51 1.90 -18.80
N ARG A 182 7.17 2.07 -20.08
CA ARG A 182 7.25 3.38 -20.75
C ARG A 182 6.20 4.38 -20.25
N TYR A 183 5.01 3.89 -19.87
CA TYR A 183 3.88 4.76 -19.49
C TYR A 183 3.34 4.48 -18.09
N GLY A 184 3.33 3.24 -17.63
CA GLY A 184 2.73 2.90 -16.32
C GLY A 184 3.41 3.60 -15.14
N TYR A 185 4.69 3.96 -15.25
CA TYR A 185 5.40 4.67 -14.17
C TYR A 185 4.89 6.10 -13.93
N LEU A 186 4.14 6.68 -14.89
CA LEU A 186 3.64 8.06 -14.78
C LEU A 186 2.69 8.24 -13.60
N SER A 187 1.96 7.20 -13.20
CA SER A 187 1.11 7.25 -12.00
C SER A 187 1.92 7.45 -10.71
N LEU A 188 3.09 6.81 -10.62
CA LEU A 188 4.02 6.97 -9.50
C LEU A 188 4.70 8.34 -9.54
N ARG A 189 5.03 8.82 -10.75
CA ARG A 189 5.57 10.17 -10.95
C ARG A 189 4.56 11.24 -10.53
N ALA A 190 3.28 11.06 -10.82
CA ALA A 190 2.20 11.98 -10.43
C ALA A 190 2.17 12.19 -8.91
N ASN A 191 2.23 11.09 -8.15
CA ASN A 191 2.26 11.13 -6.69
C ASN A 191 3.49 11.88 -6.14
N LEU A 192 4.66 11.68 -6.75
CA LEU A 192 5.87 12.42 -6.38
C LEU A 192 5.72 13.92 -6.66
N GLU A 193 5.30 14.29 -7.86
CA GLU A 193 5.14 15.69 -8.28
C GLU A 193 4.10 16.40 -7.41
N TYR A 194 3.04 15.72 -6.98
CA TYR A 194 2.07 16.29 -6.06
C TYR A 194 2.73 16.71 -4.74
N ILE A 195 3.44 15.79 -4.10
CA ILE A 195 4.05 16.05 -2.79
C ILE A 195 5.18 17.06 -2.91
N LYS A 196 5.91 17.05 -4.03
CA LYS A 196 6.87 18.09 -4.35
C LYS A 196 6.21 19.48 -4.27
N GLY A 197 5.07 19.67 -4.93
CA GLY A 197 4.31 20.92 -4.87
C GLY A 197 3.87 21.28 -3.45
N GLN A 198 3.37 20.31 -2.68
CA GLN A 198 2.94 20.53 -1.29
C GLN A 198 4.09 20.96 -0.36
N VAL A 199 5.27 20.34 -0.51
CA VAL A 199 6.47 20.68 0.29
C VAL A 199 7.02 22.04 -0.12
N GLU A 200 7.01 22.38 -1.40
CA GLU A 200 7.42 23.71 -1.89
C GLU A 200 6.51 24.83 -1.36
N LEU A 201 5.19 24.61 -1.32
CA LEU A 201 4.24 25.55 -0.72
C LEU A 201 4.48 25.71 0.78
N SER A 202 4.65 24.59 1.49
CA SER A 202 4.86 24.59 2.95
C SER A 202 6.20 25.21 3.36
N SER A 203 7.26 24.97 2.59
CA SER A 203 8.60 25.51 2.87
C SER A 203 8.65 27.03 2.69
N LYS A 204 7.96 27.58 1.69
CA LYS A 204 7.78 29.03 1.50
C LYS A 204 7.05 29.70 2.66
N GLN A 205 6.17 28.98 3.35
CA GLN A 205 5.38 29.52 4.45
C GLN A 205 6.09 29.43 5.80
N ASN A 206 6.76 28.30 6.11
CA ASN A 206 7.19 28.00 7.49
C ASN A 206 8.66 27.57 7.64
N GLY A 207 9.47 27.50 6.58
CA GLY A 207 10.89 27.09 6.65
C GLY A 207 11.15 25.62 7.05
N ALA A 208 10.14 24.88 7.51
CA ALA A 208 10.22 23.51 8.03
C ALA A 208 10.22 22.39 6.96
N GLY A 209 10.22 22.74 5.67
CA GLY A 209 10.09 21.76 4.57
C GLY A 209 11.40 21.07 4.15
N TRP A 210 12.56 21.57 4.59
CA TRP A 210 13.86 21.10 4.08
C TRP A 210 14.16 19.65 4.45
N ASN A 211 13.87 19.21 5.68
CA ASN A 211 14.10 17.83 6.10
C ASN A 211 13.21 16.84 5.33
N ILE A 212 11.97 17.22 5.01
CA ILE A 212 11.06 16.40 4.19
C ILE A 212 11.60 16.36 2.76
N TRP A 213 12.03 17.50 2.22
CA TRP A 213 12.63 17.60 0.90
C TRP A 213 13.87 16.71 0.76
N GLU A 214 14.81 16.80 1.69
CA GLU A 214 16.01 15.97 1.72
C GLU A 214 15.65 14.49 1.79
N ASN A 215 14.70 14.09 2.65
CA ASN A 215 14.24 12.71 2.73
C ASN A 215 13.54 12.22 1.44
N LEU A 216 12.90 13.10 0.68
CA LEU A 216 12.21 12.71 -0.56
C LEU A 216 13.14 12.66 -1.77
N PHE A 217 14.10 13.57 -1.88
CA PHE A 217 14.86 13.82 -3.11
C PHE A 217 16.36 13.51 -3.02
N SER A 218 16.94 13.39 -1.82
CA SER A 218 18.30 12.82 -1.71
C SER A 218 18.30 11.38 -2.20
N ARG A 219 19.44 10.85 -2.64
CA ARG A 219 19.61 9.43 -2.97
C ARG A 219 20.87 8.92 -2.33
N THR A 220 20.77 7.80 -1.62
CA THR A 220 21.94 7.08 -1.12
C THR A 220 22.72 6.46 -2.27
N GLU A 221 23.96 6.05 -2.04
CA GLU A 221 24.78 5.41 -3.08
C GLU A 221 24.10 4.16 -3.65
N GLU A 222 23.49 3.34 -2.79
CA GLU A 222 22.79 2.12 -3.22
C GLU A 222 21.57 2.44 -4.12
N GLU A 223 20.80 3.47 -3.79
CA GLU A 223 19.67 3.91 -4.60
C GLU A 223 20.13 4.55 -5.92
N GLN A 224 21.22 5.32 -5.91
CA GLN A 224 21.81 5.87 -7.14
C GLN A 224 22.28 4.75 -8.07
N GLN A 225 22.95 3.72 -7.53
CA GLN A 225 23.33 2.54 -8.31
C GLN A 225 22.08 1.84 -8.88
N PHE A 226 21.02 1.72 -8.08
CA PHE A 226 19.75 1.17 -8.56
C PHE A 226 19.13 2.01 -9.69
N ILE A 227 19.14 3.34 -9.61
CA ILE A 227 18.66 4.21 -10.69
C ILE A 227 19.47 3.98 -11.98
N GLN A 228 20.80 3.88 -11.87
CA GLN A 228 21.69 3.76 -13.02
C GLN A 228 21.58 2.42 -13.76
N VAL A 229 21.38 1.31 -13.04
CA VAL A 229 21.44 -0.03 -13.66
C VAL A 229 20.20 -0.89 -13.43
N GLY A 230 19.25 -0.42 -12.62
CA GLY A 230 18.12 -1.20 -12.13
C GLY A 230 17.19 -1.65 -13.23
N LEU A 231 16.79 -0.75 -14.13
CA LEU A 231 15.91 -1.11 -15.25
C LEU A 231 16.56 -2.14 -16.18
N ARG A 232 17.85 -1.98 -16.49
CA ARG A 232 18.59 -2.95 -17.30
C ARG A 232 18.64 -4.31 -16.62
N ARG A 233 18.94 -4.35 -15.31
CA ARG A 233 18.93 -5.62 -14.54
C ARG A 233 17.55 -6.26 -14.52
N PHE A 234 16.50 -5.47 -14.43
CA PHE A 234 15.12 -5.93 -14.51
C PHE A 234 14.82 -6.55 -15.88
N ALA A 235 15.15 -5.84 -16.97
CA ALA A 235 14.95 -6.32 -18.34
C ALA A 235 15.77 -7.59 -18.67
N GLU A 236 16.97 -7.74 -18.08
CA GLU A 236 17.83 -8.93 -18.23
C GLU A 236 17.42 -10.10 -17.32
N GLY A 237 16.32 -9.98 -16.56
CA GLY A 237 15.87 -11.03 -15.63
C GLY A 237 16.82 -11.28 -14.45
N LYS A 238 17.75 -10.36 -14.16
CA LYS A 238 18.76 -10.56 -13.10
C LYS A 238 18.16 -10.64 -11.70
N TYR A 239 16.99 -10.03 -11.49
CA TYR A 239 16.31 -10.07 -10.19
C TYR A 239 15.54 -11.37 -9.94
N GLU A 240 15.23 -12.17 -10.96
CA GLU A 240 14.43 -13.41 -10.81
C GLU A 240 15.07 -14.46 -9.89
N ARG A 241 16.40 -14.38 -9.72
CA ARG A 241 17.17 -15.26 -8.83
C ARG A 241 17.13 -14.82 -7.37
N GLU A 242 16.63 -13.62 -7.08
CA GLU A 242 16.57 -13.06 -5.73
C GLU A 242 15.30 -13.55 -5.03
N PHE A 243 15.45 -14.08 -3.80
CA PHE A 243 14.33 -14.65 -3.05
C PHE A 243 13.17 -13.67 -2.88
N ILE A 244 13.45 -12.44 -2.42
CA ILE A 244 12.41 -11.41 -2.22
C ILE A 244 11.71 -11.11 -3.54
N PHE A 245 12.45 -10.83 -4.62
CA PHE A 245 11.87 -10.53 -5.93
C PHE A 245 10.94 -11.63 -6.42
N SER A 246 11.33 -12.90 -6.30
CA SER A 246 10.48 -14.03 -6.71
C SER A 246 9.14 -14.06 -5.96
N ARG A 247 9.14 -13.75 -4.66
CA ARG A 247 7.92 -13.67 -3.84
C ARG A 247 7.06 -12.47 -4.20
N LEU A 248 7.68 -11.32 -4.48
CA LEU A 248 6.97 -10.12 -4.95
C LEU A 248 6.31 -10.35 -6.31
N GLN A 249 6.97 -11.08 -7.22
CA GLN A 249 6.42 -11.42 -8.53
C GLN A 249 5.20 -12.33 -8.41
N ILE A 250 5.30 -13.41 -7.62
CA ILE A 250 4.17 -14.31 -7.34
C ILE A 250 2.99 -13.51 -6.74
N PHE A 251 3.28 -12.61 -5.79
CA PHE A 251 2.26 -11.77 -5.17
C PHE A 251 1.52 -10.89 -6.19
N ILE A 252 2.23 -10.20 -7.09
CA ILE A 252 1.60 -9.38 -8.15
C ILE A 252 0.79 -10.25 -9.11
N ASP A 253 1.33 -11.39 -9.55
CA ASP A 253 0.63 -12.29 -10.47
C ASP A 253 -0.67 -12.86 -9.84
N CYS A 254 -0.65 -13.17 -8.54
CA CYS A 254 -1.85 -13.56 -7.80
C CYS A 254 -2.86 -12.40 -7.66
N LEU A 255 -2.40 -11.18 -7.34
CA LEU A 255 -3.28 -10.01 -7.28
C LEU A 255 -3.96 -9.74 -8.62
N LEU A 256 -3.21 -9.82 -9.72
CA LEU A 256 -3.78 -9.70 -11.05
C LEU A 256 -4.88 -10.73 -11.28
N THR A 257 -4.66 -11.98 -10.87
CA THR A 257 -5.67 -13.04 -11.01
C THR A 257 -6.94 -12.71 -10.22
N ILE A 258 -6.81 -12.36 -8.93
CA ILE A 258 -7.94 -12.01 -8.06
C ILE A 258 -8.73 -10.82 -8.62
N LEU A 259 -8.03 -9.75 -9.00
CA LEU A 259 -8.66 -8.51 -9.46
C LEU A 259 -9.30 -8.65 -10.83
N ASN A 260 -8.70 -9.42 -11.75
CA ASN A 260 -9.30 -9.72 -13.04
C ASN A 260 -10.61 -10.50 -12.87
N GLN A 261 -10.61 -11.53 -12.01
CA GLN A 261 -11.82 -12.29 -11.71
C GLN A 261 -12.89 -11.40 -11.06
N ALA A 262 -12.53 -10.61 -10.04
CA ALA A 262 -13.46 -9.70 -9.37
C ALA A 262 -14.04 -8.65 -10.32
N PHE A 263 -13.26 -8.17 -11.30
CA PHE A 263 -13.74 -7.26 -12.33
C PHE A 263 -14.78 -7.95 -13.24
N GLU A 264 -14.49 -9.17 -13.69
CA GLU A 264 -15.40 -9.96 -14.55
C GLU A 264 -16.71 -10.35 -13.84
N GLU A 265 -16.64 -10.62 -12.54
CA GLU A 265 -17.78 -10.95 -11.68
C GLU A 265 -18.57 -9.70 -11.24
N GLY A 266 -18.12 -8.48 -11.57
CA GLY A 266 -18.78 -7.23 -11.18
C GLY A 266 -18.67 -6.92 -9.68
N GLU A 267 -17.67 -7.48 -8.99
CA GLU A 267 -17.48 -7.34 -7.55
C GLU A 267 -16.82 -6.00 -7.16
N ILE A 268 -16.30 -5.23 -8.12
CA ILE A 268 -15.61 -3.95 -7.89
C ILE A 268 -16.62 -2.80 -7.93
N THR A 269 -16.67 -2.01 -6.85
CA THR A 269 -17.56 -0.84 -6.74
C THR A 269 -16.87 0.39 -7.32
N PHE A 270 -17.08 0.65 -8.62
CA PHE A 270 -16.46 1.78 -9.33
C PHE A 270 -16.79 3.17 -8.73
N GLN A 271 -17.96 3.33 -8.10
CA GLN A 271 -18.35 4.58 -7.43
C GLN A 271 -17.42 4.99 -6.27
N LYS A 272 -16.58 4.07 -5.77
CA LYS A 272 -15.56 4.34 -4.74
C LYS A 272 -14.17 4.58 -5.33
N LEU A 273 -13.98 4.31 -6.62
CA LEU A 273 -12.75 4.69 -7.31
C LEU A 273 -12.89 6.17 -7.63
N LEU A 274 -12.08 6.98 -6.93
CA LEU A 274 -12.04 8.43 -7.12
C LEU A 274 -12.05 8.76 -8.61
N GLU A 275 -13.07 9.50 -9.05
CA GLU A 275 -13.09 10.03 -10.41
C GLU A 275 -11.90 10.97 -10.58
N GLY A 276 -11.28 11.01 -11.77
CA GLY A 276 -10.18 11.95 -12.06
C GLY A 276 -10.57 13.42 -11.85
N SER A 277 -11.87 13.72 -11.81
CA SER A 277 -12.49 15.01 -11.48
C SER A 277 -12.37 15.38 -9.99
N ASP A 278 -12.41 14.40 -9.07
CA ASP A 278 -12.17 14.60 -7.62
C ASP A 278 -10.73 15.00 -7.33
N PHE A 279 -9.82 14.71 -8.27
CA PHE A 279 -8.43 15.11 -8.18
C PHE A 279 -8.37 16.63 -8.12
N ILE A 280 -8.77 17.38 -9.15
CA ILE A 280 -8.63 18.85 -9.23
C ILE A 280 -9.20 19.59 -8.00
N GLN A 281 -10.33 19.15 -7.46
CA GLN A 281 -10.99 19.80 -6.31
C GLN A 281 -10.17 19.73 -5.01
N ARG A 282 -9.16 18.83 -4.93
CA ARG A 282 -8.32 18.61 -3.75
C ARG A 282 -6.96 19.32 -3.79
N TYR A 283 -6.61 20.01 -4.89
CA TYR A 283 -5.26 20.56 -5.09
C TYR A 283 -5.32 22.08 -5.08
N ASP A 284 -4.77 22.68 -4.02
CA ASP A 284 -4.67 24.14 -3.90
C ASP A 284 -3.68 24.76 -4.91
N ALA A 285 -2.80 23.95 -5.53
CA ALA A 285 -1.95 24.36 -6.65
C ALA A 285 -1.61 23.17 -7.56
N LEU A 286 -2.08 23.20 -8.80
CA LEU A 286 -1.67 22.25 -9.84
C LEU A 286 -0.29 22.67 -10.38
N ASN A 287 0.64 21.72 -10.45
CA ASN A 287 1.93 21.93 -11.11
C ASN A 287 1.86 21.53 -12.60
N ASP A 288 2.92 21.81 -13.35
CA ASP A 288 3.02 21.51 -14.78
C ASP A 288 2.65 20.06 -15.14
N PHE A 289 3.03 19.10 -14.29
CA PHE A 289 2.72 17.69 -14.51
C PHE A 289 1.20 17.47 -14.55
N HIS A 290 0.49 17.95 -13.52
CA HIS A 290 -0.96 17.75 -13.42
C HIS A 290 -1.74 18.63 -14.39
N LEU A 291 -1.24 19.83 -14.72
CA LEU A 291 -1.84 20.68 -15.75
C LEU A 291 -1.82 19.99 -17.12
N ILE A 292 -0.69 19.39 -17.51
CA ILE A 292 -0.59 18.62 -18.75
C ILE A 292 -1.53 17.42 -18.71
N TYR A 293 -1.54 16.66 -17.61
CA TYR A 293 -2.43 15.51 -17.42
C TYR A 293 -3.92 15.87 -17.65
N HIS A 294 -4.40 16.96 -17.05
CA HIS A 294 -5.79 17.37 -17.15
C HIS A 294 -6.16 18.01 -18.50
N SER A 295 -5.18 18.51 -19.25
CA SER A 295 -5.40 19.11 -20.57
C SER A 295 -5.69 18.09 -21.68
N LEU A 296 -5.52 16.79 -21.39
CA LEU A 296 -5.71 15.71 -22.35
C LEU A 296 -7.06 15.03 -22.13
N GLU A 297 -8.10 15.50 -22.84
CA GLU A 297 -9.47 14.96 -22.74
C GLU A 297 -9.55 13.45 -22.96
N ASP A 298 -8.71 12.90 -23.83
CA ASP A 298 -8.71 11.46 -24.13
C ASP A 298 -8.23 10.61 -22.96
N PHE A 299 -7.33 11.12 -22.12
CA PHE A 299 -6.89 10.39 -20.93
C PHE A 299 -8.04 10.20 -19.93
N GLN A 300 -8.91 11.21 -19.79
CA GLN A 300 -10.05 11.14 -18.87
C GLN A 300 -11.07 10.07 -19.29
N LYS A 301 -11.25 9.86 -20.60
CA LYS A 301 -12.19 8.84 -21.13
C LYS A 301 -11.80 7.43 -20.72
N HIS A 302 -10.52 7.21 -20.49
CA HIS A 302 -9.96 5.89 -20.33
C HIS A 302 -9.54 5.56 -18.88
N CYS A 303 -9.70 6.51 -17.93
CA CYS A 303 -9.59 6.27 -16.49
C CYS A 303 -10.60 5.23 -15.95
N HIS A 304 -11.56 4.79 -16.77
CA HIS A 304 -12.54 3.75 -16.44
C HIS A 304 -12.24 2.41 -17.13
N ASP A 305 -11.13 2.30 -17.85
CA ASP A 305 -10.76 1.07 -18.53
C ASP A 305 -10.30 0.01 -17.51
N ARG A 306 -10.60 -1.26 -17.83
CA ARG A 306 -10.30 -2.42 -16.96
C ARG A 306 -8.85 -2.41 -16.48
N GLY A 307 -7.92 -2.22 -17.40
CA GLY A 307 -6.49 -2.25 -17.08
C GLY A 307 -6.09 -1.14 -16.10
N PHE A 308 -6.64 0.08 -16.25
CA PHE A 308 -6.42 1.18 -15.31
C PHE A 308 -6.86 0.83 -13.90
N ILE A 309 -8.08 0.30 -13.81
CA ILE A 309 -8.74 0.06 -12.54
C ILE A 309 -7.95 -1.01 -11.78
N ILE A 310 -7.58 -2.09 -12.46
CA ILE A 310 -6.76 -3.15 -11.87
C ILE A 310 -5.39 -2.60 -11.45
N TYR A 311 -4.71 -1.86 -12.32
CA TYR A 311 -3.42 -1.24 -12.03
C TYR A 311 -3.48 -0.35 -10.77
N ARG A 312 -4.48 0.54 -10.68
CA ARG A 312 -4.69 1.46 -9.55
C ARG A 312 -5.07 0.72 -8.26
N MET A 313 -5.84 -0.35 -8.37
CA MET A 313 -6.16 -1.21 -7.23
C MET A 313 -4.90 -1.91 -6.72
N ILE A 314 -4.04 -2.43 -7.59
CA ILE A 314 -2.74 -2.99 -7.18
C ILE A 314 -1.90 -1.93 -6.46
N ASP A 315 -1.74 -0.73 -7.01
CA ASP A 315 -0.98 0.34 -6.35
C ASP A 315 -1.53 0.66 -4.95
N SER A 316 -2.86 0.69 -4.80
CA SER A 316 -3.52 0.92 -3.50
C SER A 316 -3.26 -0.21 -2.51
N ILE A 317 -3.28 -1.46 -2.97
CA ILE A 317 -2.94 -2.66 -2.17
C ILE A 317 -1.47 -2.63 -1.77
N LEU A 318 -0.56 -2.23 -2.68
CA LEU A 318 0.87 -2.07 -2.41
C LEU A 318 1.12 -0.97 -1.36
N TYR A 319 0.40 0.15 -1.43
CA TYR A 319 0.49 1.19 -0.40
C TYR A 319 0.00 0.72 0.96
N SER A 320 -1.05 -0.12 1.01
CA SER A 320 -1.49 -0.76 2.25
C SER A 320 -0.45 -1.74 2.78
N LEU A 321 0.14 -2.58 1.92
CA LEU A 321 1.22 -3.50 2.26
C LEU A 321 2.45 -2.77 2.82
N MET A 322 2.83 -1.64 2.23
CA MET A 322 3.95 -0.82 2.68
C MET A 322 3.81 -0.39 4.15
N SER A 323 2.60 -0.07 4.59
CA SER A 323 2.34 0.25 6.00
C SER A 323 2.64 -0.95 6.91
N LEU A 324 2.27 -2.17 6.51
CA LEU A 324 2.60 -3.40 7.25
C LEU A 324 4.11 -3.69 7.26
N LEU A 325 4.80 -3.33 6.18
CA LEU A 325 6.26 -3.42 6.04
C LEU A 325 7.02 -2.28 6.73
N GLN A 326 6.35 -1.47 7.56
CA GLN A 326 6.94 -0.34 8.30
C GLN A 326 7.52 0.76 7.41
N VAL A 327 7.01 0.90 6.19
CA VAL A 327 7.36 1.98 5.27
C VAL A 327 6.43 3.17 5.56
N SER A 328 7.01 4.28 6.00
CA SER A 328 6.26 5.51 6.33
C SER A 328 5.66 6.17 5.08
N PRO A 329 4.63 7.02 5.23
CA PRO A 329 4.06 7.77 4.10
C PRO A 329 5.07 8.62 3.33
N VAL A 330 6.06 9.22 4.01
CA VAL A 330 7.13 9.99 3.33
C VAL A 330 8.05 9.05 2.54
N ARG A 331 8.43 7.93 3.15
CA ARG A 331 9.32 6.94 2.52
C ARG A 331 8.67 6.26 1.31
N LYS A 332 7.36 6.00 1.35
CA LYS A 332 6.56 5.56 0.20
C LYS A 332 6.74 6.46 -1.03
N GLN A 333 6.86 7.78 -0.80
CA GLN A 333 6.93 8.78 -1.86
C GLN A 333 8.35 8.89 -2.42
N ARG A 334 9.35 8.76 -1.55
CA ARG A 334 10.74 8.51 -1.96
C ARG A 334 10.84 7.28 -2.87
N ILE A 335 10.20 6.16 -2.50
CA ILE A 335 10.18 4.94 -3.32
C ILE A 335 9.49 5.17 -4.67
N SER A 336 8.36 5.88 -4.68
CA SER A 336 7.66 6.21 -5.93
C SER A 336 8.56 7.03 -6.87
N GLY A 337 9.32 7.97 -6.32
CA GLY A 337 10.33 8.72 -7.08
C GLY A 337 11.51 7.86 -7.54
N LEU A 338 11.98 6.93 -6.70
CA LEU A 338 13.03 5.98 -7.07
C LEU A 338 12.62 5.15 -8.30
N VAL A 339 11.37 4.69 -8.37
CA VAL A 339 10.84 3.98 -9.54
C VAL A 339 10.86 4.87 -10.78
N ALA A 340 10.30 6.08 -10.66
CA ALA A 340 10.22 7.01 -11.79
C ALA A 340 11.60 7.38 -12.36
N GLU A 341 12.56 7.71 -11.48
CA GLU A 341 13.94 8.02 -11.88
C GLU A 341 14.63 6.80 -12.51
N THR A 342 14.41 5.59 -11.98
CA THR A 342 14.98 4.35 -12.55
C THR A 342 14.45 4.09 -13.95
N VAL A 343 13.16 4.33 -14.20
CA VAL A 343 12.55 4.16 -15.53
C VAL A 343 13.04 5.23 -16.50
N GLU A 344 13.01 6.50 -16.10
CA GLU A 344 13.49 7.63 -16.90
C GLU A 344 14.96 7.45 -17.30
N GLN A 345 15.83 7.12 -16.34
CA GLN A 345 17.24 6.84 -16.59
C GLN A 345 17.45 5.63 -17.49
N GLY A 346 16.71 4.54 -17.26
CA GLY A 346 16.86 3.30 -18.01
C GLY A 346 16.35 3.36 -19.44
N LEU A 347 15.31 4.17 -19.70
CA LEU A 347 14.74 4.39 -21.04
C LEU A 347 15.30 5.62 -21.74
N SER A 348 16.18 6.39 -21.07
CA SER A 348 16.73 7.66 -21.58
C SER A 348 15.64 8.64 -22.03
N LEU A 349 14.60 8.78 -21.20
CA LEU A 349 13.49 9.70 -21.42
C LEU A 349 13.13 10.43 -20.14
N ASN A 350 12.40 11.54 -20.26
CA ASN A 350 11.74 12.19 -19.12
C ASN A 350 10.21 12.01 -19.16
N TRP A 351 9.53 12.27 -18.04
CA TRP A 351 8.07 12.15 -17.97
C TRP A 351 7.33 12.98 -19.02
N ARG A 352 7.83 14.16 -19.40
CA ARG A 352 7.16 15.03 -20.37
C ARG A 352 7.18 14.41 -21.75
N GLU A 353 8.30 13.81 -22.15
CA GLU A 353 8.42 13.05 -23.40
C GLU A 353 7.47 11.84 -23.40
N ALA A 354 7.45 11.04 -22.32
CA ALA A 354 6.55 9.91 -22.20
C ALA A 354 5.07 10.32 -22.30
N TYR A 355 4.68 11.44 -21.68
CA TYR A 355 3.31 11.96 -21.78
C TYR A 355 2.94 12.44 -23.18
N LEU A 356 3.83 13.18 -23.85
CA LEU A 356 3.57 13.69 -25.19
C LEU A 356 3.45 12.53 -26.20
N GLU A 357 4.28 11.51 -26.06
CA GLU A 357 4.16 10.29 -26.87
C GLU A 357 2.84 9.57 -26.62
N LEU A 358 2.49 9.33 -25.35
CA LEU A 358 1.22 8.68 -25.00
C LEU A 358 0.02 9.46 -25.55
N SER A 359 0.05 10.79 -25.43
CA SER A 359 -0.99 11.66 -25.99
C SER A 359 -1.09 11.52 -27.51
N ALA A 360 0.04 11.53 -28.23
CA ALA A 360 0.04 11.36 -29.67
C ALA A 360 -0.52 10.00 -30.10
N MET A 361 -0.19 8.93 -29.37
CA MET A 361 -0.69 7.58 -29.63
C MET A 361 -2.22 7.47 -29.43
N LEU A 362 -2.74 8.07 -28.35
CA LEU A 362 -4.18 8.12 -28.09
C LEU A 362 -4.92 8.90 -29.19
N MET A 363 -4.38 10.05 -29.61
CA MET A 363 -4.95 10.88 -30.68
C MET A 363 -4.98 10.19 -32.05
N ASN A 364 -3.97 9.35 -32.35
CA ASN A 364 -3.86 8.66 -33.63
C ASN A 364 -4.68 7.35 -33.71
N GLY A 365 -5.34 6.94 -32.62
CA GLY A 365 -6.06 5.67 -32.57
C GLY A 365 -5.15 4.43 -32.70
N GLU A 366 -3.84 4.59 -32.46
CA GLU A 366 -2.83 3.52 -32.49
C GLU A 366 -2.87 2.66 -31.21
N THR A 367 -4.01 2.68 -30.52
CA THR A 367 -4.25 1.94 -29.30
C THR A 367 -4.43 0.46 -29.65
N ASN A 368 -3.31 -0.27 -29.66
CA ASN A 368 -3.41 -1.69 -29.36
C ASN A 368 -4.14 -1.84 -28.02
N GLU A 369 -5.00 -2.85 -27.88
CA GLU A 369 -5.74 -3.22 -26.65
C GLU A 369 -4.85 -3.33 -25.38
N ARG A 370 -3.52 -3.22 -25.55
CA ARG A 370 -2.47 -3.23 -24.55
C ARG A 370 -1.93 -1.86 -24.11
N MET A 371 -2.44 -0.72 -24.56
CA MET A 371 -1.82 0.59 -24.22
C MET A 371 -2.72 1.61 -23.57
N VAL A 372 -3.99 1.26 -23.38
CA VAL A 372 -4.91 2.13 -22.69
C VAL A 372 -5.15 1.52 -21.32
N HIS A 373 -4.25 1.94 -20.41
CA HIS A 373 -4.27 1.79 -18.96
C HIS A 373 -3.83 0.50 -18.27
#